data_AF-A0A2P0QG69-F1
#
_entry.id   AF-A0A2P0QG69-F1
#
_cell.length_a   1.000
_cell.length_b   1.000
_cell.length_c   1.000
_cell.angle_alpha   90.00
_cell.angle_beta   90.00
_cell.angle_gamma   90.00
#
_symmetry.space_group_name_H-M   'P 1'
#
loop_
_entity.id
_entity.type
_entity.pdbx_description
1 polymer ?
#
loop_
_entity_poly.entity_id
_entity_poly.type
_entity_poly.pdbx_seq_one_letter_code
_entity_poly.pdbx_strand_id
1 'polypeptide(L)'
;MPLDEINQAQFDELHTQIHEAIHADHDARWMQTVGGFSGHRMPEQGMFVKTGPHGTSMRGSIGWVAQVRLKQGQFGSDNYILCHAGKGGWLMQHSNNVFYPLTPAEVEQVRPYFADCLPENESFPTGITLGSDETRAIGFLIDPPEGFETRGGEGVGMRITTIGADGSKTLTETVFF
;
A
#
# COMPACT_ATOMS: atom_id res chain seq x y z
N MET A 1 19.70 12.11 -7.99
CA MET A 1 20.67 12.02 -6.88
C MET A 1 20.03 11.09 -5.86
N PRO A 2 20.68 9.97 -5.50
CA PRO A 2 20.16 8.99 -4.55
C PRO A 2 19.63 9.65 -3.28
N LEU A 3 18.52 9.18 -2.72
CA LEU A 3 18.00 9.71 -1.46
C LEU A 3 19.03 9.55 -0.34
N ASP A 4 19.39 10.65 0.31
CA ASP A 4 20.28 10.72 1.48
C ASP A 4 19.82 11.82 2.46
N GLU A 5 20.55 11.97 3.56
CA GLU A 5 20.22 12.97 4.60
C GLU A 5 20.26 14.42 4.07
N ILE A 6 21.05 14.69 3.03
CA ILE A 6 21.27 16.03 2.49
C ILE A 6 20.09 16.45 1.61
N ASN A 7 19.53 15.51 0.85
CA ASN A 7 18.43 15.77 -0.09
C ASN A 7 17.05 15.29 0.38
N GLN A 8 16.97 14.72 1.59
CA GLN A 8 15.71 14.27 2.20
C GLN A 8 14.63 15.35 2.21
N ALA A 9 14.99 16.60 2.55
CA ALA A 9 14.02 17.70 2.61
C ALA A 9 13.40 18.01 1.24
N GLN A 10 14.20 17.92 0.17
CA GLN A 10 13.73 18.13 -1.21
C GLN A 10 12.78 16.99 -1.63
N PHE A 11 13.06 15.76 -1.20
CA PHE A 11 12.20 14.62 -1.48
C PHE A 11 10.88 14.68 -0.70
N ASP A 12 10.92 15.15 0.55
CA ASP A 12 9.73 15.36 1.39
C ASP A 12 8.86 16.50 0.81
N GLU A 13 9.48 17.55 0.27
CA GLU A 13 8.77 18.62 -0.45
C GLU A 13 8.12 18.10 -1.74
N LEU A 14 8.84 17.30 -2.54
CA LEU A 14 8.30 16.67 -3.75
C LEU A 14 7.10 15.77 -3.44
N HIS A 15 7.15 14.99 -2.35
CA HIS A 15 6.01 14.22 -1.87
C HIS A 15 4.78 15.08 -1.61
N THR A 16 5.00 16.23 -0.98
CA THR A 16 3.95 17.19 -0.65
C THR A 16 3.36 17.79 -1.94
N GLN A 17 4.21 18.21 -2.88
CA GLN A 17 3.77 18.74 -4.17
C GLN A 17 2.93 17.74 -4.97
N ILE A 18 3.35 16.46 -5.03
CA ILE A 18 2.58 15.41 -5.70
C ILE A 18 1.26 15.14 -4.97
N HIS A 19 1.26 15.18 -3.63
CA HIS A 19 0.03 15.02 -2.84
C HIS A 19 -0.98 16.13 -3.12
N GLU A 20 -0.53 17.39 -3.12
CA GLU A 20 -1.37 18.55 -3.43
C GLU A 20 -1.86 18.53 -4.88
N ALA A 21 -1.02 18.11 -5.84
CA ALA A 21 -1.44 17.95 -7.24
C ALA A 21 -2.55 16.89 -7.38
N ILE A 22 -2.41 15.75 -6.70
CA ILE A 22 -3.46 14.72 -6.67
C ILE A 22 -4.74 15.25 -6.01
N HIS A 23 -4.61 16.06 -4.98
CA HIS A 23 -5.76 16.64 -4.29
C HIS A 23 -6.48 17.68 -5.17
N ALA A 24 -5.74 18.53 -5.87
CA ALA A 24 -6.28 19.53 -6.78
C ALA A 24 -7.06 18.89 -7.95
N ASP A 25 -6.56 17.76 -8.46
CA ASP A 25 -7.18 17.01 -9.57
C ASP A 25 -7.88 15.73 -9.11
N HIS A 26 -8.44 15.73 -7.89
CA HIS A 26 -8.90 14.51 -7.21
C HIS A 26 -9.85 13.66 -8.07
N ASP A 27 -10.89 14.25 -8.65
CA ASP A 27 -11.90 13.50 -9.42
C ASP A 27 -11.27 12.77 -10.61
N ALA A 28 -10.36 13.43 -11.32
CA ALA A 28 -9.66 12.85 -12.46
C ALA A 28 -8.67 11.77 -12.02
N ARG A 29 -7.91 12.02 -10.95
CA ARG A 29 -6.91 11.07 -10.42
C ARG A 29 -7.56 9.85 -9.76
N TRP A 30 -8.72 10.02 -9.11
CA TRP A 30 -9.49 8.95 -8.48
C TRP A 30 -9.91 7.88 -9.49
N MET A 31 -10.37 8.29 -10.67
CA MET A 31 -10.77 7.39 -11.76
C MET A 31 -9.61 6.58 -12.34
N GLN A 32 -8.37 6.95 -12.02
CA GLN A 32 -7.16 6.25 -12.46
C GLN A 32 -6.54 5.41 -11.34
N THR A 33 -7.13 5.41 -10.14
CA THR A 33 -6.60 4.62 -9.02
C THR A 33 -6.59 3.14 -9.32
N VAL A 34 -5.62 2.46 -8.71
CA VAL A 34 -5.41 1.02 -8.84
C VAL A 34 -5.35 0.39 -7.45
N GLY A 35 -5.65 -0.91 -7.36
CA GLY A 35 -5.74 -1.61 -6.07
C GLY A 35 -7.01 -1.28 -5.27
N GLY A 36 -7.05 -1.67 -4.00
CA GLY A 36 -8.22 -1.54 -3.14
C GLY A 36 -9.47 -2.30 -3.63
N PHE A 37 -10.63 -1.93 -3.08
CA PHE A 37 -11.92 -2.60 -3.35
C PHE A 37 -12.59 -2.19 -4.69
N SER A 38 -12.13 -1.12 -5.35
CA SER A 38 -12.79 -0.60 -6.57
C SER A 38 -12.41 -1.33 -7.87
N GLY A 39 -11.53 -2.35 -7.81
CA GLY A 39 -11.49 -3.50 -8.73
C GLY A 39 -11.28 -3.26 -10.24
N HIS A 40 -11.14 -2.03 -10.72
CA HIS A 40 -11.13 -1.79 -12.17
C HIS A 40 -9.73 -1.91 -12.80
N ARG A 41 -8.65 -1.77 -12.02
CA ARG A 41 -7.26 -1.86 -12.50
C ARG A 41 -6.32 -2.35 -11.39
N MET A 42 -5.42 -3.27 -11.74
CA MET A 42 -4.36 -3.74 -10.83
C MET A 42 -3.09 -2.92 -11.05
N PRO A 43 -2.36 -2.54 -9.98
CA PRO A 43 -1.01 -2.00 -10.12
C PRO A 43 -0.13 -3.02 -10.84
N GLU A 44 0.60 -2.56 -11.86
CA GLU A 44 1.53 -3.40 -12.60
C GLU A 44 2.93 -3.33 -11.99
N GLN A 45 3.71 -4.39 -12.15
CA GLN A 45 5.11 -4.40 -11.74
C GLN A 45 5.89 -3.26 -12.41
N GLY A 46 6.74 -2.59 -11.63
CA GLY A 46 7.51 -1.42 -12.04
C GLY A 46 6.71 -0.11 -12.09
N MET A 47 5.39 -0.14 -11.89
CA MET A 47 4.57 1.07 -11.84
C MET A 47 4.94 1.90 -10.61
N PHE A 48 5.30 3.16 -10.82
CA PHE A 48 5.44 4.13 -9.74
C PHE A 48 4.06 4.58 -9.27
N VAL A 49 3.83 4.49 -7.97
CA VAL A 49 2.55 4.77 -7.34
C VAL A 49 2.71 5.59 -6.07
N LYS A 50 1.67 6.36 -5.74
CA LYS A 50 1.48 7.00 -4.45
C LYS A 50 0.38 6.28 -3.66
N THR A 51 0.67 5.90 -2.43
CA THR A 51 -0.29 5.38 -1.45
C THR A 51 -0.69 6.46 -0.43
N GLY A 52 -1.61 6.11 0.47
CA GLY A 52 -1.92 6.92 1.65
C GLY A 52 -0.71 7.06 2.59
N PRO A 53 -0.75 7.99 3.55
CA PRO A 53 0.28 8.09 4.57
C PRO A 53 0.39 6.81 5.40
N HIS A 54 1.62 6.40 5.72
CA HIS A 54 1.89 5.27 6.62
C HIS A 54 2.27 5.81 7.99
N GLY A 55 1.33 5.77 8.92
CA GLY A 55 1.45 6.50 10.19
C GLY A 55 1.39 8.01 9.97
N THR A 56 2.28 8.77 10.62
CA THR A 56 2.38 10.23 10.47
C THR A 56 3.36 10.67 9.37
N SER A 57 3.97 9.73 8.63
CA SER A 57 5.02 10.03 7.66
C SER A 57 4.58 9.83 6.22
N MET A 58 4.92 10.81 5.37
CA MET A 58 4.78 10.71 3.92
C MET A 58 5.91 9.93 3.26
N ARG A 59 7.00 9.62 3.98
CA ARG A 59 8.21 8.97 3.43
C ARG A 59 7.97 7.59 2.83
N GLY A 60 6.94 6.90 3.32
CA GLY A 60 6.52 5.59 2.83
C GLY A 60 5.42 5.65 1.77
N SER A 61 5.11 6.84 1.25
CA SER A 61 3.92 7.02 0.40
C SER A 61 4.19 7.02 -1.10
N ILE A 62 5.43 7.15 -1.58
CA ILE A 62 5.78 6.99 -3.00
C ILE A 62 6.78 5.85 -3.17
N GLY A 63 6.49 4.92 -4.07
CA GLY A 63 7.34 3.79 -4.41
C GLY A 63 6.95 3.18 -5.75
N TRP A 64 7.70 2.18 -6.22
CA TRP A 64 7.33 1.40 -7.40
C TRP A 64 6.97 -0.04 -7.03
N VAL A 65 6.02 -0.63 -7.76
CA VAL A 65 5.49 -1.97 -7.47
C VAL A 65 6.53 -3.03 -7.79
N ALA A 66 7.10 -3.63 -6.75
CA ALA A 66 8.14 -4.65 -6.88
C ALA A 66 7.54 -6.06 -7.02
N GLN A 67 6.45 -6.35 -6.31
CA GLN A 67 5.76 -7.62 -6.43
C GLN A 67 4.28 -7.47 -6.04
N VAL A 68 3.42 -8.21 -6.74
CA VAL A 68 2.01 -8.39 -6.38
C VAL A 68 1.77 -9.82 -5.90
N ARG A 69 1.13 -9.98 -4.74
CA ARG A 69 0.74 -11.26 -4.14
C ARG A 69 -0.77 -11.29 -4.02
N LEU A 70 -1.41 -11.97 -4.96
CA LEU A 70 -2.87 -11.99 -5.06
C LEU A 70 -3.51 -12.65 -3.83
N LYS A 71 -4.56 -12.02 -3.29
CA LYS A 71 -5.38 -12.54 -2.18
C LYS A 71 -4.62 -12.90 -0.89
N GLN A 72 -3.41 -12.36 -0.71
CA GLN A 72 -2.58 -12.60 0.47
C GLN A 72 -2.55 -11.43 1.46
N GLY A 73 -3.26 -10.34 1.16
CA GLY A 73 -3.39 -9.16 1.99
C GLY A 73 -4.50 -9.28 3.04
N GLN A 74 -4.62 -8.24 3.86
CA GLN A 74 -5.69 -8.12 4.86
C GLN A 74 -7.05 -8.27 4.20
N PHE A 75 -7.94 -9.02 4.86
CA PHE A 75 -9.28 -9.30 4.35
C PHE A 75 -9.29 -9.97 2.97
N GLY A 76 -8.27 -10.75 2.60
CA GLY A 76 -8.21 -11.36 1.26
C GLY A 76 -8.05 -10.35 0.12
N SER A 77 -7.63 -9.10 0.44
CA SER A 77 -7.12 -8.17 -0.56
C SER A 77 -5.80 -8.68 -1.15
N ASP A 78 -5.34 -8.05 -2.22
CA ASP A 78 -4.00 -8.32 -2.72
C ASP A 78 -2.95 -7.62 -1.84
N ASN A 79 -1.77 -8.24 -1.78
CA ASN A 79 -0.60 -7.69 -1.13
C ASN A 79 0.33 -7.08 -2.17
N TYR A 80 0.70 -5.83 -1.98
CA TYR A 80 1.60 -5.10 -2.86
C TYR A 80 2.90 -4.83 -2.13
N ILE A 81 4.02 -5.28 -2.69
CA ILE A 81 5.35 -4.93 -2.20
C ILE A 81 5.84 -3.76 -3.04
N LEU A 82 6.12 -2.63 -2.40
CA LEU A 82 6.70 -1.46 -3.08
C LEU A 82 8.19 -1.33 -2.70
N CYS A 83 9.09 -1.06 -3.66
CA CYS A 83 10.41 -0.46 -3.35
C CYS A 83 10.20 1.04 -3.22
N HIS A 84 10.70 1.59 -2.12
CA HIS A 84 10.74 3.01 -1.82
C HIS A 84 12.18 3.54 -1.91
N ALA A 85 12.33 4.83 -2.16
CA ALA A 85 13.65 5.47 -2.21
C ALA A 85 14.37 5.39 -0.86
N GLY A 86 15.70 5.27 -0.91
CA GLY A 86 16.56 5.12 0.26
C GLY A 86 17.85 4.39 -0.10
N LYS A 87 18.73 4.16 0.87
CA LYS A 87 20.01 3.48 0.66
C LYS A 87 19.78 2.02 0.24
N GLY A 88 19.94 1.75 -1.06
CA GLY A 88 19.69 0.43 -1.66
C GLY A 88 18.21 0.14 -1.97
N GLY A 89 17.34 1.13 -1.78
CA GLY A 89 15.90 0.93 -1.75
C GLY A 89 15.45 0.16 -0.51
N TRP A 90 14.20 0.38 -0.09
CA TRP A 90 13.62 -0.42 0.98
C TRP A 90 12.24 -0.90 0.60
N LEU A 91 11.92 -2.12 1.01
CA LEU A 91 10.71 -2.81 0.59
C LEU A 91 9.66 -2.74 1.70
N MET A 92 8.43 -2.44 1.32
CA MET A 92 7.30 -2.37 2.24
C MET A 92 6.10 -3.11 1.68
N GLN A 93 5.39 -3.83 2.55
CA GLN A 93 4.10 -4.43 2.23
C GLN A 93 2.98 -3.41 2.41
N HIS A 94 2.09 -3.37 1.43
CA HIS A 94 0.86 -2.60 1.42
C HIS A 94 -0.29 -3.57 1.22
N SER A 95 -1.23 -3.57 2.16
CA SER A 95 -2.42 -4.43 2.15
C SER A 95 -3.65 -3.54 2.24
N ASN A 96 -4.68 -3.83 1.44
CA ASN A 96 -5.92 -3.04 1.46
C ASN A 96 -5.72 -1.53 1.17
N ASN A 97 -4.68 -1.18 0.42
CA ASN A 97 -4.39 0.18 -0.02
C ASN A 97 -4.98 0.44 -1.41
N VAL A 98 -5.46 1.68 -1.61
CA VAL A 98 -5.69 2.28 -2.94
C VAL A 98 -4.44 3.07 -3.31
N PHE A 99 -4.03 2.97 -4.57
CA PHE A 99 -2.86 3.65 -5.10
C PHE A 99 -3.23 4.61 -6.22
N TYR A 100 -2.56 5.75 -6.25
CA TYR A 100 -2.58 6.71 -7.35
C TYR A 100 -1.35 6.47 -8.23
N PRO A 101 -1.51 6.05 -9.49
CA PRO A 101 -0.39 6.02 -10.42
C PRO A 101 0.23 7.41 -10.55
N LEU A 102 1.56 7.48 -10.57
CA LEU A 102 2.26 8.73 -10.90
C LEU A 102 2.19 8.99 -12.40
N THR A 103 2.09 10.26 -12.79
CA THR A 103 2.21 10.67 -14.19
C THR A 103 3.65 10.55 -14.68
N PRO A 104 3.91 10.46 -15.99
CA PRO A 104 5.29 10.42 -16.52
C PRO A 104 6.18 11.57 -16.00
N ALA A 105 5.63 12.78 -15.90
CA ALA A 105 6.37 13.94 -15.38
C ALA A 105 6.66 13.84 -13.88
N GLU A 106 5.76 13.27 -13.08
CA GLU A 106 6.01 13.00 -11.66
C GLU A 106 7.07 11.89 -11.51
N VAL A 107 7.00 10.86 -12.35
CA VAL A 107 7.98 9.75 -12.40
C VAL A 107 9.39 10.28 -12.69
N GLU A 108 9.54 11.16 -13.68
CA GLU A 108 10.83 11.81 -13.99
C GLU A 108 11.41 12.58 -12.80
N GLN A 109 10.56 13.20 -11.98
CA GLN A 109 10.99 13.95 -10.79
C GLN A 109 11.39 13.04 -9.62
N VAL A 110 10.69 11.92 -9.40
CA VAL A 110 10.97 11.02 -8.26
C VAL A 110 12.08 10.02 -8.56
N ARG A 111 12.22 9.56 -9.81
CA ARG A 111 13.20 8.53 -10.22
C ARG A 111 14.64 8.81 -9.76
N PRO A 112 15.18 10.05 -9.83
CA PRO A 112 16.54 10.32 -9.41
C PRO A 112 16.85 9.95 -7.94
N TYR A 113 15.84 9.88 -7.06
CA TYR A 113 15.99 9.52 -5.65
C TYR A 113 16.13 8.01 -5.42
N PHE A 114 15.77 7.19 -6.41
CA PHE A 114 15.82 5.73 -6.31
C PHE A 114 17.19 5.13 -6.64
N ALA A 115 18.13 5.96 -7.13
CA ALA A 115 19.49 5.51 -7.47
C ALA A 115 19.44 4.28 -8.41
N ASP A 116 20.06 3.17 -7.99
CA ASP A 116 20.05 1.91 -8.71
C ASP A 116 18.83 1.01 -8.36
N CYS A 117 18.00 1.32 -7.33
CA CYS A 117 16.71 0.62 -7.07
C CYS A 117 15.63 1.10 -8.05
N LEU A 118 15.89 0.97 -9.35
CA LEU A 118 14.92 1.24 -10.39
C LEU A 118 14.29 -0.06 -10.88
N PRO A 119 13.01 -0.05 -11.32
CA PRO A 119 12.32 -1.24 -11.78
C PRO A 119 13.09 -2.07 -12.81
N GLU A 120 13.76 -1.39 -13.76
CA GLU A 120 14.53 -2.04 -14.82
C GLU A 120 15.80 -2.78 -14.36
N ASN A 121 16.28 -2.50 -13.14
CA ASN A 121 17.49 -3.09 -12.57
C ASN A 121 17.18 -4.30 -11.67
N GLU A 122 15.91 -4.54 -11.34
CA GLU A 122 15.50 -5.67 -10.54
C GLU A 122 15.30 -6.92 -11.44
N SER A 123 15.85 -8.06 -11.02
CA SER A 123 15.97 -9.27 -11.86
C SER A 123 14.97 -10.37 -11.49
N PHE A 124 14.28 -10.23 -10.35
CA PHE A 124 13.08 -10.99 -9.97
C PHE A 124 13.15 -12.54 -10.01
N PRO A 125 14.29 -13.25 -9.85
CA PRO A 125 14.33 -14.68 -10.21
C PRO A 125 13.55 -15.60 -9.26
N THR A 126 13.28 -15.18 -8.02
CA THR A 126 12.58 -16.01 -7.00
C THR A 126 11.45 -15.29 -6.27
N GLY A 127 11.11 -14.06 -6.70
CA GLY A 127 10.27 -13.15 -5.93
C GLY A 127 11.00 -12.54 -4.73
N ILE A 128 10.36 -11.54 -4.12
CA ILE A 128 10.90 -10.76 -3.00
C ILE A 128 10.37 -11.34 -1.70
N THR A 129 11.27 -11.70 -0.79
CA THR A 129 10.92 -12.07 0.60
C THR A 129 11.04 -10.84 1.50
N LEU A 130 10.01 -10.58 2.31
CA LEU A 130 10.06 -9.55 3.34
C LEU A 130 10.42 -10.21 4.67
N GLY A 131 11.54 -9.79 5.26
CA GLY A 131 12.09 -10.40 6.47
C GLY A 131 13.16 -11.47 6.18
N SER A 132 13.87 -11.85 7.24
CA SER A 132 14.78 -13.00 7.28
C SER A 132 14.06 -14.25 7.78
N ASP A 133 14.69 -15.43 7.67
CA ASP A 133 14.19 -16.68 8.24
C ASP A 133 13.94 -16.60 9.77
N GLU A 134 14.60 -15.65 10.43
CA GLU A 134 14.46 -15.37 11.87
C GLU A 134 13.37 -14.33 12.17
N THR A 135 12.82 -13.66 11.16
CA THR A 135 11.77 -12.66 11.33
C THR A 135 10.49 -13.34 11.78
N ARG A 136 10.17 -13.17 13.06
CA ARG A 136 8.91 -13.63 13.66
C ARG A 136 7.91 -12.48 13.59
N ALA A 137 6.77 -12.69 12.91
CA ALA A 137 5.62 -11.83 13.10
C ALA A 137 5.11 -12.05 14.54
N ILE A 138 5.27 -11.04 15.41
CA ILE A 138 4.73 -11.08 16.77
C ILE A 138 3.32 -10.50 16.69
N GLY A 139 2.34 -11.36 16.94
CA GLY A 139 0.93 -11.01 17.03
C GLY A 139 0.22 -11.97 17.97
N PHE A 140 -0.97 -11.61 18.40
CA PHE A 140 -1.83 -12.52 19.15
C PHE A 140 -2.74 -13.23 18.15
N LEU A 141 -2.77 -14.56 18.23
CA LEU A 141 -3.87 -15.32 17.62
C LEU A 141 -5.14 -14.90 18.37
N ILE A 142 -6.01 -14.17 17.70
CA ILE A 142 -7.36 -13.96 18.18
C ILE A 142 -8.10 -15.22 17.76
N ASP A 143 -8.35 -16.13 18.71
CA ASP A 143 -9.17 -17.28 18.44
C ASP A 143 -10.53 -16.80 17.90
N PRO A 144 -11.02 -17.43 16.82
CA PRO A 144 -12.36 -17.13 16.33
C PRO A 144 -13.37 -17.35 17.47
N PRO A 145 -14.36 -16.46 17.65
CA PRO A 145 -15.43 -16.72 18.60
C PRO A 145 -16.15 -18.03 18.26
N GLU A 146 -16.72 -18.67 19.27
CA GLU A 146 -17.48 -19.92 19.10
C GLU A 146 -18.56 -19.75 18.01
N GLY A 147 -18.55 -20.64 17.01
CA GLY A 147 -19.43 -20.57 15.84
C GLY A 147 -18.91 -19.74 14.65
N PHE A 148 -17.65 -19.29 14.67
CA PHE A 148 -17.05 -18.64 13.50
C PHE A 148 -16.78 -19.64 12.36
N GLU A 149 -17.50 -19.49 11.26
CA GLU A 149 -17.23 -20.21 10.01
C GLU A 149 -16.22 -19.40 9.16
N THR A 150 -15.13 -20.05 8.76
CA THR A 150 -14.18 -19.46 7.80
C THR A 150 -14.85 -19.34 6.44
N ARG A 151 -14.99 -18.11 5.91
CA ARG A 151 -15.62 -17.90 4.61
C ARG A 151 -14.71 -18.40 3.50
N GLY A 152 -15.20 -19.36 2.72
CA GLY A 152 -14.61 -19.71 1.44
C GLY A 152 -14.86 -18.60 0.42
N GLY A 153 -13.79 -17.96 -0.05
CA GLY A 153 -13.64 -17.38 -1.39
C GLY A 153 -14.51 -16.21 -1.86
N GLU A 154 -15.70 -15.96 -1.32
CA GLU A 154 -16.67 -15.04 -1.93
C GLU A 154 -17.05 -13.90 -0.96
N GLY A 155 -16.21 -12.86 -0.94
CA GLY A 155 -16.53 -11.58 -0.31
C GLY A 155 -16.17 -11.44 1.17
N VAL A 156 -15.74 -10.23 1.54
CA VAL A 156 -15.36 -9.86 2.91
C VAL A 156 -16.58 -9.28 3.60
N GLY A 157 -16.98 -9.84 4.74
CA GLY A 157 -17.95 -9.20 5.62
C GLY A 157 -17.22 -8.49 6.76
N MET A 158 -17.51 -7.22 6.99
CA MET A 158 -17.16 -6.54 8.22
C MET A 158 -18.40 -6.42 9.10
N ARG A 159 -18.30 -6.93 10.33
CA ARG A 159 -19.33 -6.83 11.35
C ARG A 159 -18.83 -5.92 12.46
N ILE A 160 -19.40 -4.73 12.58
CA ILE A 160 -19.09 -3.78 13.64
C ILE A 160 -20.20 -3.85 14.68
N THR A 161 -19.83 -4.11 15.94
CA THR A 161 -20.74 -3.92 17.08
C THR A 161 -20.34 -2.64 17.80
N THR A 162 -21.21 -1.64 17.77
CA THR A 162 -21.07 -0.42 18.57
C THR A 162 -21.81 -0.61 19.89
N ILE A 163 -21.11 -0.43 21.01
CA ILE A 163 -21.72 -0.45 22.35
C ILE A 163 -21.86 0.99 22.83
N GLY A 164 -23.09 1.45 23.02
CA GLY A 164 -23.41 2.76 23.56
C GLY A 164 -23.07 2.87 25.06
N ALA A 165 -22.98 4.09 25.58
CA ALA A 165 -22.68 4.35 27.00
C ALA A 165 -23.75 3.80 27.95
N ASP A 166 -24.96 3.54 27.45
CA ASP A 166 -26.08 2.90 28.12
C ASP A 166 -26.07 1.37 28.01
N GLY A 167 -25.04 0.79 27.37
CA GLY A 167 -24.93 -0.64 27.11
C GLY A 167 -25.75 -1.11 25.90
N SER A 168 -26.42 -0.21 25.18
CA SER A 168 -27.11 -0.56 23.93
C SER A 168 -26.12 -1.07 22.89
N LYS A 169 -26.51 -2.10 22.13
CA LYS A 169 -25.66 -2.67 21.08
C LYS A 169 -26.28 -2.40 19.73
N THR A 170 -25.55 -1.70 18.86
CA THR A 170 -25.91 -1.55 17.45
C THR A 170 -24.97 -2.41 16.62
N LEU A 171 -25.55 -3.24 15.76
CA LEU A 171 -24.81 -4.11 14.87
C LEU A 171 -24.88 -3.55 13.44
N THR A 172 -23.73 -3.29 12.84
CA THR A 172 -23.62 -2.92 11.44
C THR A 172 -22.89 -4.03 10.70
N GLU A 173 -23.55 -4.59 9.69
CA GLU A 173 -22.94 -5.55 8.77
C GLU A 173 -22.72 -4.88 7.42
N THR A 174 -21.46 -4.76 7.04
CA THR A 174 -21.04 -4.28 5.72
C THR A 174 -20.49 -5.46 4.94
N VAL A 175 -21.08 -5.75 3.79
CA VAL A 175 -20.58 -6.75 2.86
C VAL A 175 -19.81 -6.03 1.77
N PHE A 176 -18.53 -6.38 1.62
CA PHE A 176 -17.69 -5.93 0.53
C PHE A 176 -17.67 -7.02 -0.55
N PHE A 177 -18.19 -6.66 -1.72
CA PHE A 177 -18.19 -7.48 -2.93
C PHE A 177 -16.93 -7.19 -3.76
#